data_AF-A9U762-F1
#
_entry.id   AF-A9U762-F1
#
_cell.length_a   1.000
_cell.length_b   1.000
_cell.length_c   1.000
_cell.angle_alpha   90.00
_cell.angle_beta   90.00
_cell.angle_gamma   90.00
#
_symmetry.space_group_name_H-M   'P 1'
#
loop_
_entity.id
_entity.type
_entity.pdbx_description
1 polymer ?
#
loop_
_entity_poly.entity_id
_entity_poly.type
_entity_poly.pdbx_seq_one_letter_code
_entity_poly.pdbx_strand_id
1 'polypeptide(L)'
;MVQVWYPAQAGTGKYAPFIPNTPILRYMAANYGLPGFTFQHLKYVSSHAYSGAEISSAQTSYPLILANPGNGSSRFLHTSQAENLASHGYIVAVIDHTFNTIATEFPDGRITTSTTDNLFSPDHDYATERENRDKLGKVLTDDVAFVLDQFELIQSGQIPSQLHGRIDLGHVGVFGHSIGGATAYDAAYDPRIAAGIDLDGGLYRLRDKEGLRKPFLFINSESYFEQLTRVMNNQVYSDEELNRMGSTREWEDQVAADKKVELERMRETAEEGGQVLYIENTEHLNFTDIQFISPIFKILGITGKCAGKSDT
;
A
#
# COMPACT_ATOMS: atom_id res chain seq x y z
N MET A 1 -3.31 10.92 -7.66
CA MET A 1 -2.75 12.07 -6.91
C MET A 1 -1.55 11.58 -6.12
N VAL A 2 -0.56 12.42 -5.81
CA VAL A 2 0.62 12.00 -5.02
C VAL A 2 0.83 12.97 -3.86
N GLN A 3 1.12 12.44 -2.67
CA GLN A 3 1.59 13.23 -1.53
C GLN A 3 3.04 12.85 -1.22
N VAL A 4 3.87 13.87 -1.02
CA VAL A 4 5.32 13.69 -0.88
C VAL A 4 5.78 14.16 0.49
N TRP A 5 6.51 13.29 1.18
CA TRP A 5 7.26 13.59 2.39
C TRP A 5 8.74 13.58 2.04
N TYR A 6 9.51 14.48 2.65
CA TYR A 6 10.94 14.63 2.38
C TYR A 6 11.64 15.21 3.59
N PRO A 7 12.96 15.01 3.73
CA PRO A 7 13.75 15.65 4.76
C PRO A 7 13.63 17.17 4.62
N ALA A 8 13.16 17.85 5.65
CA ALA A 8 12.86 19.28 5.60
C ALA A 8 13.86 20.13 6.41
N GLN A 9 14.07 21.37 5.98
CA GLN A 9 14.88 22.36 6.69
C GLN A 9 14.12 22.84 7.93
N ALA A 10 14.74 22.70 9.11
CA ALA A 10 14.15 23.12 10.37
C ALA A 10 13.77 24.61 10.37
N GLY A 11 12.58 24.92 10.91
CA GLY A 11 12.07 26.29 11.01
C GLY A 11 11.36 26.82 9.76
N THR A 12 11.16 25.99 8.73
CA THR A 12 10.43 26.37 7.51
C THR A 12 9.06 25.66 7.44
N GLY A 13 8.15 26.18 6.63
CA GLY A 13 6.81 25.61 6.44
C GLY A 13 5.86 25.83 7.62
N LYS A 14 4.76 25.07 7.64
CA LYS A 14 3.74 25.09 8.71
C LYS A 14 3.35 23.66 9.07
N TYR A 15 2.99 23.41 10.32
CA TYR A 15 2.49 22.09 10.73
C TYR A 15 1.43 21.56 9.78
N ALA A 16 1.63 20.34 9.30
CA ALA A 16 0.68 19.64 8.46
C ALA A 16 -0.34 18.89 9.32
N PRO A 17 -1.64 19.01 9.03
CA PRO A 17 -2.64 18.13 9.63
C PRO A 17 -2.44 16.70 9.13
N PHE A 18 -2.79 15.71 9.96
CA PHE A 18 -2.79 14.29 9.56
C PHE A 18 -3.70 14.05 8.35
N ILE A 19 -4.86 14.71 8.32
CA ILE A 19 -5.80 14.70 7.20
C ILE A 19 -5.89 16.12 6.60
N PRO A 20 -5.17 16.41 5.51
CA PRO A 20 -5.19 17.73 4.87
C PRO A 20 -6.58 18.18 4.42
N ASN A 21 -7.42 17.25 3.99
CA ASN A 21 -8.78 17.55 3.53
C ASN A 21 -9.85 16.78 4.30
N THR A 22 -10.50 17.48 5.23
CA THR A 22 -11.48 16.89 6.14
C THR A 22 -12.78 16.38 5.49
N PRO A 23 -13.27 16.93 4.36
CA PRO A 23 -14.31 16.31 3.54
C PRO A 23 -14.13 14.81 3.23
N ILE A 24 -12.89 14.32 3.12
CA ILE A 24 -12.61 12.90 2.85
C ILE A 24 -13.09 11.99 4.00
N LEU A 25 -13.11 12.48 5.24
CA LEU A 25 -13.45 11.70 6.43
C LEU A 25 -14.86 11.09 6.40
N ARG A 26 -15.81 11.73 5.72
CA ARG A 26 -17.18 11.17 5.57
C ARG A 26 -17.19 9.93 4.67
N TYR A 27 -16.33 9.90 3.65
CA TYR A 27 -16.19 8.75 2.76
C TYR A 27 -15.46 7.61 3.47
N MET A 28 -14.45 7.94 4.29
CA MET A 28 -13.82 6.96 5.16
C MET A 28 -14.86 6.32 6.10
N ALA A 29 -15.73 7.11 6.74
CA ALA A 29 -16.77 6.56 7.59
C ALA A 29 -17.75 5.66 6.80
N ALA A 30 -18.19 6.10 5.62
CA ALA A 30 -19.05 5.31 4.76
C ALA A 30 -18.42 3.98 4.31
N ASN A 31 -17.11 3.94 4.09
CA ASN A 31 -16.35 2.73 3.73
C ASN A 31 -16.46 1.63 4.81
N TYR A 32 -16.63 2.02 6.07
CA TYR A 32 -16.85 1.09 7.18
C TYR A 32 -18.33 0.92 7.55
N GLY A 33 -19.27 1.45 6.76
CA GLY A 33 -20.70 1.45 7.09
C GLY A 33 -21.06 2.31 8.30
N LEU A 34 -20.22 3.28 8.66
CA LEU A 34 -20.36 4.11 9.85
C LEU A 34 -20.97 5.48 9.52
N PRO A 35 -21.65 6.14 10.47
CA PRO A 35 -22.12 7.51 10.29
C PRO A 35 -20.97 8.47 9.92
N GLY A 36 -21.25 9.42 9.02
CA GLY A 36 -20.23 10.32 8.45
C GLY A 36 -19.43 11.17 9.47
N PHE A 37 -19.92 11.28 10.70
CA PHE A 37 -19.22 12.01 11.78
C PHE A 37 -18.15 11.18 12.50
N THR A 38 -18.12 9.85 12.32
CA THR A 38 -17.34 8.92 13.14
C THR A 38 -15.85 9.27 13.21
N PHE A 39 -15.25 9.59 12.06
CA PHE A 39 -13.81 9.94 11.97
C PHE A 39 -13.54 11.44 11.96
N GLN A 40 -14.54 12.30 12.22
CA GLN A 40 -14.36 13.76 12.20
C GLN A 40 -13.39 14.28 13.27
N HIS A 41 -13.12 13.50 14.31
CA HIS A 41 -12.13 13.84 15.32
C HIS A 41 -10.69 13.88 14.75
N LEU A 42 -10.42 13.19 13.64
CA LEU A 42 -9.10 13.18 12.99
C LEU A 42 -8.67 14.53 12.44
N LYS A 43 -9.60 15.48 12.26
CA LYS A 43 -9.25 16.87 11.88
C LYS A 43 -8.45 17.61 12.94
N TYR A 44 -8.43 17.12 14.18
CA TYR A 44 -7.65 17.67 15.29
C TYR A 44 -6.31 16.97 15.48
N VAL A 45 -6.04 15.90 14.71
CA VAL A 45 -4.79 15.16 14.78
C VAL A 45 -3.79 15.82 13.84
N SER A 46 -2.62 16.16 14.39
CA SER A 46 -1.49 16.67 13.61
C SER A 46 -0.60 15.51 13.20
N SER A 47 0.06 15.64 12.06
CA SER A 47 1.17 14.76 11.70
C SER A 47 2.49 15.34 12.24
N HIS A 48 3.61 14.64 12.06
CA HIS A 48 4.94 15.15 12.40
C HIS A 48 5.61 15.92 11.25
N ALA A 49 4.86 16.24 10.18
CA ALA A 49 5.36 16.91 8.99
C ALA A 49 4.98 18.40 8.94
N TYR A 50 5.70 19.13 8.09
CA TYR A 50 5.47 20.55 7.82
C TYR A 50 5.17 20.76 6.34
N SER A 51 3.98 21.28 6.05
CA SER A 51 3.55 21.60 4.69
C SER A 51 4.33 22.79 4.13
N GLY A 52 4.82 22.63 2.90
CA GLY A 52 5.58 23.64 2.18
C GLY A 52 6.91 24.02 2.83
N ALA A 53 7.45 23.17 3.72
CA ALA A 53 8.79 23.35 4.25
C ALA A 53 9.83 23.22 3.13
N GLU A 54 10.93 23.95 3.23
CA GLU A 54 12.02 23.83 2.28
C GLU A 54 12.69 22.47 2.45
N ILE A 55 13.12 21.84 1.35
CA ILE A 55 13.87 20.59 1.42
C ILE A 55 15.23 20.80 2.10
N SER A 56 15.57 19.91 3.04
CA SER A 56 16.80 19.97 3.84
C SER A 56 18.04 19.99 2.97
N SER A 57 19.00 20.86 3.29
CA SER A 57 20.30 20.97 2.62
C SER A 57 21.35 19.97 3.15
N ALA A 58 20.98 19.07 4.08
CA ALA A 58 21.91 18.11 4.69
C ALA A 58 22.54 17.13 3.68
N GLN A 59 21.83 16.82 2.59
CA GLN A 59 22.35 16.04 1.46
C GLN A 59 22.05 16.74 0.14
N THR A 60 22.89 16.49 -0.86
CA THR A 60 22.71 17.04 -2.22
C THR A 60 21.43 16.51 -2.86
N SER A 61 21.19 15.21 -2.75
CA SER A 61 20.00 14.52 -3.23
C SER A 61 19.61 13.41 -2.25
N TYR A 62 18.37 12.95 -2.34
CA TYR A 62 17.83 11.89 -1.48
C TYR A 62 17.24 10.76 -2.34
N PRO A 63 17.39 9.48 -1.95
CA PRO A 63 16.73 8.36 -2.63
C PRO A 63 15.21 8.51 -2.62
N LEU A 64 14.56 7.99 -3.65
CA LEU A 64 13.09 8.04 -3.81
C LEU A 64 12.46 6.71 -3.39
N ILE A 65 11.37 6.79 -2.61
CA ILE A 65 10.53 5.64 -2.28
C ILE A 65 9.11 5.91 -2.80
N LEU A 66 8.61 5.03 -3.65
CA LEU A 66 7.22 5.04 -4.10
C LEU A 66 6.39 4.12 -3.20
N ALA A 67 5.27 4.61 -2.68
CA ALA A 67 4.42 3.88 -1.75
C ALA A 67 3.00 3.73 -2.28
N ASN A 68 2.49 2.50 -2.27
CA ASN A 68 1.21 2.13 -2.88
C ASN A 68 0.20 1.66 -1.80
N PRO A 69 -0.91 2.39 -1.59
CA PRO A 69 -1.97 1.98 -0.67
C PRO A 69 -2.71 0.72 -1.14
N GLY A 70 -3.35 0.04 -0.19
CA GLY A 70 -4.26 -1.08 -0.46
C GLY A 70 -5.58 -0.68 -1.11
N ASN A 71 -6.40 -1.68 -1.46
CA ASN A 71 -7.71 -1.48 -2.07
C ASN A 71 -8.62 -0.69 -1.12
N GLY A 72 -9.22 0.39 -1.60
CA GLY A 72 -10.07 1.24 -0.76
C GLY A 72 -9.31 1.84 0.43
N SER A 73 -7.99 1.96 0.36
CA SER A 73 -7.15 2.72 1.31
C SER A 73 -6.90 4.13 0.77
N SER A 74 -5.95 4.88 1.31
CA SER A 74 -5.49 6.14 0.74
C SER A 74 -4.10 6.51 1.26
N ARG A 75 -3.43 7.44 0.58
CA ARG A 75 -2.15 8.02 0.95
C ARG A 75 -2.03 8.48 2.41
N PHE A 76 -3.13 8.91 3.04
CA PHE A 76 -3.11 9.35 4.43
C PHE A 76 -3.09 8.21 5.45
N LEU A 77 -3.36 6.96 5.03
CA LEU A 77 -3.22 5.78 5.88
C LEU A 77 -1.80 5.18 5.87
N HIS A 78 -0.84 5.88 5.27
CA HIS A 78 0.59 5.52 5.22
C HIS A 78 1.48 6.69 5.68
N THR A 79 0.91 7.65 6.43
CA THR A 79 1.61 8.84 6.90
C THR A 79 2.72 8.47 7.87
N SER A 80 2.49 7.55 8.81
CA SER A 80 3.53 7.17 9.78
C SER A 80 4.76 6.56 9.11
N GLN A 81 4.56 5.70 8.11
CA GLN A 81 5.63 5.10 7.31
C GLN A 81 6.36 6.15 6.48
N ALA A 82 5.62 7.05 5.83
CA ALA A 82 6.21 8.12 5.02
C ALA A 82 7.01 9.11 5.86
N GLU A 83 6.51 9.52 7.04
CA GLU A 83 7.22 10.39 7.97
C GLU A 83 8.46 9.70 8.55
N ASN A 84 8.34 8.42 8.93
CA ASN A 84 9.47 7.66 9.44
C ASN A 84 10.58 7.57 8.38
N LEU A 85 10.28 7.14 7.16
CA LEU A 85 11.25 7.06 6.08
C LEU A 85 11.82 8.45 5.72
N ALA A 86 10.99 9.49 5.65
CA ALA A 86 11.49 10.85 5.38
C ALA A 86 12.44 11.36 6.47
N SER A 87 12.18 11.06 7.75
CA SER A 87 13.11 11.39 8.84
C SER A 87 14.45 10.64 8.76
N HIS A 88 14.52 9.55 7.99
CA HIS A 88 15.73 8.77 7.73
C HIS A 88 16.41 9.13 6.40
N GLY A 89 16.02 10.22 5.74
CA GLY A 89 16.72 10.72 4.56
C GLY A 89 16.16 10.24 3.21
N TYR A 90 14.88 9.89 3.14
CA TYR A 90 14.23 9.48 1.89
C TYR A 90 13.20 10.50 1.43
N ILE A 91 13.10 10.74 0.11
CA ILE A 91 11.89 11.33 -0.46
C ILE A 91 10.88 10.20 -0.61
N VAL A 92 9.71 10.32 0.01
CA VAL A 92 8.66 9.30 -0.02
C VAL A 92 7.43 9.86 -0.72
N ALA A 93 7.00 9.20 -1.78
CA ALA A 93 5.85 9.58 -2.59
C ALA A 93 4.76 8.52 -2.47
N VAL A 94 3.68 8.85 -1.78
CA VAL A 94 2.53 7.95 -1.62
C VAL A 94 1.48 8.26 -2.68
N ILE A 95 1.08 7.24 -3.44
CA ILE A 95 0.24 7.37 -4.64
C ILE A 95 -1.22 7.06 -4.28
N ASP A 96 -2.11 8.03 -4.47
CA ASP A 96 -3.54 7.74 -4.58
C ASP A 96 -3.85 7.32 -6.02
N HIS A 97 -4.04 6.02 -6.21
CA HIS A 97 -4.61 5.44 -7.42
C HIS A 97 -6.08 5.86 -7.54
N THR A 98 -6.37 6.70 -8.52
CA THR A 98 -7.69 7.33 -8.65
C THR A 98 -8.73 6.24 -8.88
N PHE A 99 -9.88 6.32 -8.19
CA PHE A 99 -10.95 5.32 -8.18
C PHE A 99 -10.63 3.98 -7.49
N ASN A 100 -9.42 3.79 -6.95
CA ASN A 100 -9.04 2.63 -6.12
C ASN A 100 -8.77 2.99 -4.66
N THR A 101 -9.08 4.23 -4.27
CA THR A 101 -8.88 4.77 -2.91
C THR A 101 -10.19 5.21 -2.29
N ILE A 102 -10.24 5.33 -0.95
CA ILE A 102 -11.42 5.78 -0.18
C ILE A 102 -12.04 7.02 -0.83
N ALA A 103 -11.21 8.04 -0.99
CA ALA A 103 -11.53 9.22 -1.75
C ALA A 103 -10.24 9.94 -2.16
N THR A 104 -10.22 10.47 -3.38
CA THR A 104 -9.15 11.33 -3.89
C THR A 104 -9.70 12.72 -4.13
N GLU A 105 -9.16 13.72 -3.45
CA GLU A 105 -9.40 15.13 -3.78
C GLU A 105 -8.36 15.64 -4.78
N PHE A 106 -8.84 16.37 -5.78
CA PHE A 106 -8.05 17.06 -6.78
C PHE A 106 -7.92 18.56 -6.48
N PRO A 107 -6.92 19.27 -7.05
CA PRO A 107 -6.72 20.71 -6.80
C PRO A 107 -7.91 21.60 -7.19
N ASP A 108 -8.78 21.14 -8.08
CA ASP A 108 -10.04 21.82 -8.47
C ASP A 108 -11.18 21.63 -7.45
N GLY A 109 -10.93 20.92 -6.34
CA GLY A 109 -11.90 20.60 -5.30
C GLY A 109 -12.79 19.39 -5.65
N ARG A 110 -12.59 18.74 -6.80
CA ARG A 110 -13.31 17.52 -7.16
C ARG A 110 -12.86 16.37 -6.27
N ILE A 111 -13.83 15.59 -5.78
CA ILE A 111 -13.57 14.37 -5.00
C ILE A 111 -14.11 13.18 -5.78
N THR A 112 -13.25 12.20 -6.04
CA THR A 112 -13.62 10.88 -6.57
C THR A 112 -13.58 9.85 -5.44
N THR A 113 -14.40 8.81 -5.52
CA THR A 113 -14.41 7.68 -4.58
C THR A 113 -14.03 6.39 -5.29
N SER A 114 -13.86 5.30 -4.52
CA SER A 114 -13.64 3.98 -5.09
C SER A 114 -14.77 3.59 -6.06
N THR A 115 -14.39 3.14 -7.26
CA THR A 115 -15.30 2.47 -8.21
C THR A 115 -14.73 1.14 -8.70
N THR A 116 -13.48 0.83 -8.39
CA THR A 116 -12.85 -0.46 -8.73
C THR A 116 -13.43 -1.60 -7.92
N ASP A 117 -14.05 -1.33 -6.76
CA ASP A 117 -14.81 -2.33 -6.02
C ASP A 117 -15.97 -2.93 -6.84
N ASN A 118 -16.52 -2.18 -7.81
CA ASN A 118 -17.55 -2.68 -8.71
C ASN A 118 -17.04 -3.71 -9.73
N LEU A 119 -15.71 -3.91 -9.81
CA LEU A 119 -15.13 -5.01 -10.60
C LEU A 119 -15.36 -6.36 -9.91
N PHE A 120 -15.62 -6.36 -8.60
CA PHE A 120 -15.78 -7.58 -7.81
C PHE A 120 -17.26 -7.77 -7.44
N SER A 121 -17.75 -9.01 -7.51
CA SER A 121 -19.14 -9.38 -7.24
C SER A 121 -19.21 -10.78 -6.62
N PRO A 122 -20.06 -10.99 -5.60
CA PRO A 122 -20.34 -12.34 -5.09
C PRO A 122 -20.86 -13.32 -6.15
N ASP A 123 -21.40 -12.80 -7.26
CA ASP A 123 -21.92 -13.62 -8.37
C ASP A 123 -20.85 -14.05 -9.39
N HIS A 124 -19.64 -13.51 -9.30
CA HIS A 124 -18.54 -13.89 -10.18
C HIS A 124 -17.95 -15.24 -9.76
N ASP A 125 -17.46 -16.00 -10.75
CA ASP A 125 -16.58 -17.12 -10.47
C ASP A 125 -15.15 -16.64 -10.16
N TYR A 126 -14.33 -17.54 -9.61
CA TYR A 126 -12.97 -17.20 -9.23
C TYR A 126 -12.11 -16.76 -10.43
N ALA A 127 -12.34 -17.35 -11.61
CA ALA A 127 -11.58 -17.03 -12.81
C ALA A 127 -11.82 -15.59 -13.27
N THR A 128 -13.08 -15.14 -13.21
CA THR A 128 -13.48 -13.75 -13.49
C THR A 128 -12.85 -12.79 -12.49
N GLU A 129 -12.89 -13.10 -11.19
CA GLU A 129 -12.27 -12.24 -10.18
C GLU A 129 -10.76 -12.16 -10.28
N ARG A 130 -10.11 -13.27 -10.64
CA ARG A 130 -8.68 -13.27 -10.95
C ARG A 130 -8.38 -12.37 -12.14
N GLU A 131 -9.15 -12.45 -13.22
CA GLU A 131 -8.94 -11.60 -14.40
C GLU A 131 -9.16 -10.11 -14.07
N ASN A 132 -10.17 -9.79 -13.26
CA ASN A 132 -10.43 -8.43 -12.81
C ASN A 132 -9.30 -7.89 -11.93
N ARG A 133 -8.80 -8.72 -11.00
CA ARG A 133 -7.62 -8.40 -10.18
C ARG A 133 -6.37 -8.17 -11.04
N ASP A 134 -6.15 -8.99 -12.06
CA ASP A 134 -5.01 -8.85 -12.97
C ASP A 134 -5.09 -7.54 -13.79
N LYS A 135 -6.28 -7.20 -14.31
CA LYS A 135 -6.53 -5.93 -15.03
C LYS A 135 -6.33 -4.72 -14.12
N LEU A 136 -6.90 -4.75 -12.92
CA LEU A 136 -6.72 -3.69 -11.93
C LEU A 136 -5.24 -3.55 -11.57
N GLY A 137 -4.58 -4.64 -11.21
CA GLY A 137 -3.16 -4.66 -10.87
C GLY A 137 -2.27 -4.06 -11.97
N LYS A 138 -2.57 -4.36 -13.24
CA LYS A 138 -1.87 -3.71 -14.35
C LYS A 138 -2.01 -2.19 -14.32
N VAL A 139 -3.23 -1.67 -14.14
CA VAL A 139 -3.47 -0.22 -14.07
C VAL A 139 -2.71 0.42 -12.90
N LEU A 140 -2.73 -0.21 -11.72
CA LEU A 140 -2.00 0.28 -10.55
C LEU A 140 -0.48 0.28 -10.80
N THR A 141 0.04 -0.73 -11.49
CA THR A 141 1.46 -0.81 -11.85
C THR A 141 1.85 0.24 -12.89
N ASP A 142 0.99 0.48 -13.88
CA ASP A 142 1.20 1.54 -14.88
C ASP A 142 1.20 2.93 -14.23
N ASP A 143 0.38 3.16 -13.20
CA ASP A 143 0.40 4.41 -12.41
C ASP A 143 1.76 4.62 -11.71
N VAL A 144 2.40 3.56 -11.19
CA VAL A 144 3.74 3.67 -10.57
C VAL A 144 4.78 4.12 -11.61
N ALA A 145 4.77 3.50 -12.79
CA ALA A 145 5.67 3.88 -13.89
C ALA A 145 5.43 5.33 -14.33
N PHE A 146 4.17 5.74 -14.45
CA PHE A 146 3.81 7.12 -14.77
C PHE A 146 4.31 8.11 -13.71
N VAL A 147 4.14 7.80 -12.43
CA VAL A 147 4.64 8.66 -11.33
C VAL A 147 6.15 8.78 -11.38
N LEU A 148 6.86 7.69 -11.70
CA LEU A 148 8.31 7.72 -11.87
C LEU A 148 8.74 8.63 -13.03
N ASP A 149 8.02 8.59 -14.16
CA ASP A 149 8.23 9.54 -15.27
C ASP A 149 8.01 10.99 -14.81
N GLN A 150 7.01 11.26 -13.97
CA GLN A 150 6.81 12.61 -13.43
C GLN A 150 7.96 13.06 -12.52
N PHE A 151 8.55 12.15 -11.75
CA PHE A 151 9.73 12.47 -10.94
C PHE A 151 10.98 12.72 -11.78
N GLU A 152 11.15 12.04 -12.92
CA GLU A 152 12.19 12.37 -13.91
C GLU A 152 12.03 13.80 -14.44
N LEU A 153 10.81 14.20 -14.78
CA LEU A 153 10.50 15.56 -15.26
C LEU A 153 10.68 16.63 -14.17
N ILE A 154 10.38 16.30 -12.91
CA ILE A 154 10.68 17.18 -11.76
C ILE A 154 12.19 17.33 -11.60
N GLN A 155 12.92 16.21 -11.63
CA GLN A 155 14.37 16.18 -11.47
C GLN A 155 15.07 16.98 -12.57
N SER A 156 14.60 16.89 -13.82
CA SER A 156 15.14 17.65 -14.96
C SER A 156 14.76 19.14 -14.96
N GLY A 157 13.73 19.52 -14.19
CA GLY A 157 13.21 20.89 -14.12
C GLY A 157 12.15 21.21 -15.17
N GLN A 158 11.70 20.21 -15.94
CA GLN A 158 10.57 20.34 -16.86
C GLN A 158 9.25 20.54 -16.12
N ILE A 159 9.10 19.95 -14.93
CA ILE A 159 8.02 20.25 -13.98
C ILE A 159 8.58 21.10 -12.84
N PRO A 160 8.12 22.35 -12.66
CA PRO A 160 8.54 23.20 -11.55
C PRO A 160 8.22 22.56 -10.19
N SER A 161 9.24 22.41 -9.36
CA SER A 161 9.10 21.87 -8.01
C SER A 161 10.33 22.25 -7.17
N GLN A 162 10.16 22.37 -5.86
CA GLN A 162 11.29 22.54 -4.93
C GLN A 162 12.19 21.29 -4.84
N LEU A 163 11.72 20.15 -5.33
CA LEU A 163 12.49 18.90 -5.38
C LEU A 163 13.43 18.85 -6.58
N HIS A 164 13.38 19.84 -7.49
CA HIS A 164 14.24 19.90 -8.66
C HIS A 164 15.73 19.77 -8.29
N GLY A 165 16.42 18.83 -8.94
CA GLY A 165 17.84 18.56 -8.69
C GLY A 165 18.13 17.88 -7.35
N ARG A 166 17.12 17.48 -6.58
CA ARG A 166 17.26 16.90 -5.23
C ARG A 166 16.86 15.43 -5.14
N ILE A 167 16.43 14.82 -6.24
CA ILE A 167 15.97 13.42 -6.27
C ILE A 167 17.08 12.53 -6.82
N ASP A 168 17.47 11.51 -6.06
CA ASP A 168 18.37 10.47 -6.53
C ASP A 168 17.59 9.35 -7.23
N LEU A 169 17.45 9.48 -8.55
CA LEU A 169 16.77 8.49 -9.39
C LEU A 169 17.62 7.24 -9.68
N GLY A 170 18.88 7.20 -9.23
CA GLY A 170 19.70 5.98 -9.25
C GLY A 170 19.32 5.01 -8.14
N HIS A 171 18.62 5.48 -7.10
CA HIS A 171 18.20 4.71 -5.94
C HIS A 171 16.71 4.89 -5.68
N VAL A 172 15.89 4.12 -6.42
CA VAL A 172 14.43 4.12 -6.28
C VAL A 172 13.98 2.82 -5.62
N GLY A 173 13.26 2.92 -4.50
CA GLY A 173 12.57 1.81 -3.86
C GLY A 173 11.05 1.88 -4.08
N VAL A 174 10.37 0.75 -3.95
CA VAL A 174 8.90 0.70 -3.97
C VAL A 174 8.37 -0.15 -2.82
N PHE A 175 7.30 0.28 -2.18
CA PHE A 175 6.55 -0.60 -1.28
C PHE A 175 5.06 -0.39 -1.40
N GLY A 176 4.29 -1.29 -0.81
CA GLY A 176 2.86 -1.07 -0.66
C GLY A 176 2.21 -2.09 0.24
N HIS A 177 0.95 -1.85 0.54
CA HIS A 177 0.12 -2.71 1.39
C HIS A 177 -0.96 -3.40 0.58
N SER A 178 -1.25 -4.67 0.87
CA SER A 178 -2.33 -5.42 0.22
C SER A 178 -2.16 -5.44 -1.31
N ILE A 179 -3.17 -5.08 -2.10
CA ILE A 179 -3.03 -4.92 -3.55
C ILE A 179 -1.92 -3.93 -3.94
N GLY A 180 -1.62 -2.94 -3.09
CA GLY A 180 -0.50 -2.03 -3.27
C GLY A 180 0.86 -2.71 -3.07
N GLY A 181 0.93 -3.73 -2.23
CA GLY A 181 2.12 -4.57 -2.06
C GLY A 181 2.37 -5.47 -3.28
N ALA A 182 1.31 -6.08 -3.81
CA ALA A 182 1.38 -6.77 -5.10
C ALA A 182 1.74 -5.83 -6.26
N THR A 183 1.30 -4.56 -6.19
CA THR A 183 1.71 -3.49 -7.11
C THR A 183 3.18 -3.13 -6.98
N ALA A 184 3.72 -3.10 -5.76
CA ALA A 184 5.15 -2.94 -5.55
C ALA A 184 5.94 -4.11 -6.18
N TYR A 185 5.45 -5.34 -6.07
CA TYR A 185 6.06 -6.51 -6.71
C TYR A 185 6.07 -6.42 -8.23
N ASP A 186 4.92 -6.11 -8.86
CA ASP A 186 4.83 -6.03 -10.33
C ASP A 186 5.60 -4.81 -10.88
N ALA A 187 5.62 -3.69 -10.14
CA ALA A 187 6.39 -2.51 -10.47
C ALA A 187 7.91 -2.72 -10.37
N ALA A 188 8.39 -3.59 -9.46
CA ALA A 188 9.81 -3.85 -9.28
C ALA A 188 10.51 -4.44 -10.54
N TYR A 189 9.74 -4.92 -11.52
CA TYR A 189 10.27 -5.31 -12.84
C TYR A 189 10.74 -4.10 -13.68
N ASP A 190 10.29 -2.88 -13.41
CA ASP A 190 10.82 -1.67 -14.03
C ASP A 190 12.32 -1.54 -13.68
N PRO A 191 13.24 -1.43 -14.66
CA PRO A 191 14.68 -1.40 -14.40
C PRO A 191 15.14 -0.22 -13.53
N ARG A 192 14.34 0.84 -13.42
CA ARG A 192 14.63 2.01 -12.59
C ARG A 192 14.43 1.74 -11.10
N ILE A 193 13.62 0.75 -10.73
CA ILE A 193 13.38 0.37 -9.33
C ILE A 193 14.45 -0.62 -8.88
N ALA A 194 15.16 -0.29 -7.80
CA ALA A 194 16.29 -1.05 -7.28
C ALA A 194 15.87 -2.18 -6.32
N ALA A 195 14.83 -1.96 -5.52
CA ALA A 195 14.33 -2.93 -4.54
C ALA A 195 12.86 -2.67 -4.20
N GLY A 196 12.18 -3.67 -3.63
CA GLY A 196 10.79 -3.49 -3.18
C GLY A 196 10.37 -4.26 -1.94
N ILE A 197 9.23 -3.87 -1.39
CA ILE A 197 8.59 -4.51 -0.23
C ILE A 197 7.10 -4.71 -0.48
N ASP A 198 6.63 -5.94 -0.32
CA ASP A 198 5.21 -6.27 -0.24
C ASP A 198 4.81 -6.41 1.23
N LEU A 199 3.89 -5.55 1.69
CA LEU A 199 3.27 -5.64 3.00
C LEU A 199 1.90 -6.33 2.87
N ASP A 200 1.90 -7.64 3.08
CA ASP A 200 0.71 -8.48 3.20
C ASP A 200 -0.18 -8.51 1.94
N GLY A 201 0.42 -8.41 0.76
CA GLY A 201 -0.24 -8.44 -0.54
C GLY A 201 -0.37 -9.84 -1.13
N GLY A 202 -1.54 -10.11 -1.72
CA GLY A 202 -1.73 -11.23 -2.63
C GLY A 202 -1.31 -10.87 -4.04
N LEU A 203 -0.28 -11.54 -4.54
CA LEU A 203 0.24 -11.29 -5.88
C LEU A 203 -0.83 -11.53 -6.96
N TYR A 204 -0.77 -10.71 -8.01
CA TYR A 204 -1.58 -10.84 -9.22
C TYR A 204 -0.68 -11.05 -10.43
N ARG A 205 -1.27 -11.43 -11.58
CA ARG A 205 -0.55 -11.68 -12.83
C ARG A 205 0.60 -12.69 -12.66
N LEU A 206 0.40 -13.62 -11.73
CA LEU A 206 1.39 -14.61 -11.28
C LEU A 206 2.01 -15.45 -12.41
N ARG A 207 1.25 -15.65 -13.48
CA ARG A 207 1.60 -16.49 -14.63
C ARG A 207 2.16 -15.71 -15.81
N ASP A 208 2.17 -14.38 -15.76
CA ASP A 208 2.62 -13.51 -16.86
C ASP A 208 4.14 -13.30 -16.87
N LYS A 209 4.81 -13.57 -15.74
CA LYS A 209 6.23 -13.23 -15.53
C LYS A 209 7.03 -14.37 -14.91
N GLU A 210 8.31 -14.44 -15.26
CA GLU A 210 9.31 -15.22 -14.53
C GLU A 210 9.55 -14.61 -13.13
N GLY A 211 10.23 -15.33 -12.24
CA GLY A 211 10.57 -14.83 -10.91
C GLY A 211 11.40 -13.52 -10.92
N LEU A 212 11.12 -12.66 -9.94
CA LEU A 212 11.79 -11.37 -9.78
C LEU A 212 13.24 -11.58 -9.29
N ARG A 213 14.22 -11.02 -10.01
CA ARG A 213 15.66 -11.16 -9.72
C ARG A 213 16.28 -9.91 -9.08
N LYS A 214 15.51 -9.24 -8.21
CA LYS A 214 15.94 -8.04 -7.48
C LYS A 214 15.68 -8.23 -5.99
N PRO A 215 16.41 -7.51 -5.11
CA PRO A 215 16.11 -7.53 -3.68
C PRO A 215 14.65 -7.15 -3.44
N PHE A 216 13.90 -8.08 -2.88
CA PHE A 216 12.50 -7.88 -2.58
C PHE A 216 12.12 -8.60 -1.28
N LEU A 217 11.38 -7.92 -0.42
CA LEU A 217 10.98 -8.41 0.89
C LEU A 217 9.46 -8.57 0.95
N PHE A 218 9.00 -9.77 1.29
CA PHE A 218 7.61 -10.03 1.64
C PHE A 218 7.47 -10.00 3.17
N ILE A 219 6.58 -9.15 3.68
CA ILE A 219 6.20 -9.07 5.08
C ILE A 219 4.72 -9.41 5.19
N ASN A 220 4.42 -10.58 5.74
CA ASN A 220 3.06 -11.05 5.89
C ASN A 220 2.53 -10.81 7.31
N SER A 221 1.22 -10.64 7.44
CA SER A 221 0.53 -10.77 8.71
C SER A 221 0.52 -12.23 9.17
N GLU A 222 0.25 -12.46 10.44
CA GLU A 222 0.07 -13.82 10.96
C GLU A 222 -1.11 -14.52 10.27
N SER A 223 -2.24 -13.82 10.09
CA SER A 223 -3.43 -14.40 9.47
C SER A 223 -3.23 -14.71 7.97
N TYR A 224 -2.45 -13.92 7.24
CA TYR A 224 -2.10 -14.25 5.86
C TYR A 224 -1.08 -15.40 5.78
N PHE A 225 -0.11 -15.43 6.69
CA PHE A 225 0.84 -16.53 6.79
C PHE A 225 0.17 -17.86 7.13
N GLU A 226 -0.88 -17.85 7.95
CA GLU A 226 -1.71 -19.04 8.21
C GLU A 226 -2.38 -19.56 6.94
N GLN A 227 -2.90 -18.68 6.07
CA GLN A 227 -3.48 -19.07 4.78
C GLN A 227 -2.43 -19.75 3.89
N LEU A 228 -1.23 -19.17 3.78
CA LEU A 228 -0.12 -19.75 3.04
C LEU A 228 0.28 -21.12 3.61
N THR A 229 0.36 -21.22 4.94
CA THR A 229 0.72 -22.46 5.64
C THR A 229 -0.29 -23.58 5.39
N ARG A 230 -1.59 -23.28 5.33
CA ARG A 230 -2.62 -24.27 4.96
C ARG A 230 -2.35 -24.84 3.57
N VAL A 231 -2.02 -24.00 2.60
CA VAL A 231 -1.70 -24.42 1.23
C VAL A 231 -0.42 -25.24 1.18
N MET A 232 0.64 -24.82 1.91
CA MET A 232 1.90 -25.57 2.02
C MET A 232 1.69 -26.97 2.62
N ASN A 233 0.78 -27.10 3.59
CA ASN A 233 0.46 -28.36 4.24
C ASN A 233 -0.61 -29.19 3.50
N ASN A 234 -1.06 -28.74 2.31
CA ASN A 234 -2.18 -29.33 1.58
C ASN A 234 -3.45 -29.51 2.43
N GLN A 235 -3.69 -28.59 3.37
CA GLN A 235 -4.88 -28.57 4.21
C GLN A 235 -6.04 -27.94 3.42
N VAL A 236 -7.11 -28.70 3.27
CA VAL A 236 -8.35 -28.25 2.63
C VAL A 236 -9.36 -27.80 3.67
N TYR A 237 -10.23 -26.86 3.31
CA TYR A 237 -11.37 -26.47 4.16
C TYR A 237 -12.41 -27.60 4.18
N SER A 238 -12.89 -27.91 5.38
CA SER A 238 -14.07 -28.75 5.62
C SER A 238 -15.34 -28.07 5.14
N ASP A 239 -16.40 -28.85 4.90
CA ASP A 239 -17.70 -28.32 4.48
C ASP A 239 -18.29 -27.32 5.51
N GLU A 240 -18.02 -27.52 6.80
CA GLU A 240 -18.45 -26.58 7.85
C GLU A 240 -17.71 -25.25 7.75
N GLU A 241 -16.39 -25.27 7.51
CA GLU A 241 -15.60 -24.04 7.30
C GLU A 241 -16.03 -23.32 6.03
N LEU A 242 -16.23 -24.04 4.93
CA LEU A 242 -16.72 -23.46 3.67
C LEU A 242 -18.07 -22.76 3.85
N ASN A 243 -19.00 -23.42 4.56
CA ASN A 243 -20.31 -22.83 4.86
C ASN A 243 -20.19 -21.58 5.74
N ARG A 244 -19.29 -21.56 6.73
CA ARG A 244 -19.05 -20.37 7.57
C ARG A 244 -18.41 -19.22 6.79
N MET A 245 -17.53 -19.54 5.85
CA MET A 245 -16.87 -18.56 4.98
C MET A 245 -17.78 -18.06 3.85
N GLY A 246 -18.89 -18.75 3.58
CA GLY A 246 -19.72 -18.47 2.41
C GLY A 246 -19.02 -18.78 1.08
N SER A 247 -18.11 -19.75 1.08
CA SER A 247 -17.28 -20.13 -0.07
C SER A 247 -17.61 -21.53 -0.58
N THR A 248 -17.10 -21.89 -1.76
CA THR A 248 -17.27 -23.21 -2.36
C THR A 248 -15.95 -23.98 -2.43
N ARG A 249 -16.03 -25.32 -2.50
CA ARG A 249 -14.84 -26.16 -2.67
C ARG A 249 -14.07 -25.79 -3.94
N GLU A 250 -14.79 -25.58 -5.04
CA GLU A 250 -14.23 -25.17 -6.33
C GLU A 250 -13.50 -23.83 -6.25
N TRP A 251 -14.09 -22.85 -5.56
CA TRP A 251 -13.46 -21.55 -5.33
C TRP A 251 -12.16 -21.69 -4.54
N GLU A 252 -12.21 -22.36 -3.39
CA GLU A 252 -11.03 -22.53 -2.53
C GLU A 252 -9.93 -23.39 -3.18
N ASP A 253 -10.28 -24.33 -4.05
CA ASP A 253 -9.29 -25.10 -4.81
C ASP A 253 -8.55 -24.22 -5.82
N GLN A 254 -9.25 -23.27 -6.45
CA GLN A 254 -8.60 -22.30 -7.33
C GLN A 254 -7.78 -21.27 -6.56
N VAL A 255 -8.25 -20.81 -5.39
CA VAL A 255 -7.46 -19.98 -4.45
C VAL A 255 -6.17 -20.70 -4.07
N ALA A 256 -6.26 -21.96 -3.65
CA ALA A 256 -5.10 -22.77 -3.28
C ALA A 256 -4.14 -22.96 -4.47
N ALA A 257 -4.66 -23.12 -5.69
CA ALA A 257 -3.83 -23.22 -6.89
C ALA A 257 -3.07 -21.92 -7.18
N ASP A 258 -3.71 -20.75 -7.06
CA ASP A 258 -3.04 -19.45 -7.22
C ASP A 258 -2.01 -19.22 -6.10
N LYS A 259 -2.34 -19.57 -4.84
CA LYS A 259 -1.41 -19.48 -3.69
C LYS A 259 -0.17 -20.36 -3.87
N LYS A 260 -0.29 -21.52 -4.53
CA LYS A 260 0.88 -22.36 -4.87
C LYS A 260 1.83 -21.63 -5.82
N VAL A 261 1.31 -20.98 -6.85
CA VAL A 261 2.13 -20.18 -7.78
C VAL A 261 2.72 -18.96 -7.07
N GLU A 262 1.96 -18.32 -6.18
CA GLU A 262 2.46 -17.22 -5.35
C GLU A 262 3.64 -17.66 -4.45
N LEU A 263 3.53 -18.80 -3.79
CA LEU A 263 4.61 -19.39 -2.99
C LEU A 263 5.84 -19.72 -3.84
N GLU A 264 5.65 -20.19 -5.07
CA GLU A 264 6.75 -20.39 -6.03
C GLU A 264 7.46 -19.07 -6.34
N ARG A 265 6.71 -17.99 -6.62
CA ARG A 265 7.29 -16.65 -6.87
C ARG A 265 8.03 -16.10 -5.66
N MET A 266 7.47 -16.25 -4.46
CA MET A 266 8.14 -15.85 -3.20
C MET A 266 9.44 -16.62 -3.01
N ARG A 267 9.44 -17.92 -3.30
CA ARG A 267 10.63 -18.78 -3.21
C ARG A 267 11.71 -18.39 -4.21
N GLU A 268 11.35 -18.22 -5.48
CA GLU A 268 12.28 -17.77 -6.53
C GLU A 268 12.93 -16.44 -6.15
N THR A 269 12.12 -15.51 -5.62
CA THR A 269 12.60 -14.21 -5.16
C THR A 269 13.56 -14.34 -3.97
N ALA A 270 13.27 -15.24 -3.03
CA ALA A 270 14.16 -15.52 -1.89
C ALA A 270 15.47 -16.19 -2.31
N GLU A 271 15.45 -17.07 -3.32
CA GLU A 271 16.64 -17.70 -3.89
C GLU A 271 17.56 -16.67 -4.58
N GLU A 272 17.01 -15.55 -5.07
CA GLU A 272 17.73 -14.40 -5.64
C GLU A 272 18.13 -13.35 -4.59
N GLY A 273 18.11 -13.70 -3.29
CA GLY A 273 18.55 -12.83 -2.19
C GLY A 273 17.44 -11.97 -1.57
N GLY A 274 16.19 -12.17 -1.98
CA GLY A 274 15.02 -11.64 -1.29
C GLY A 274 14.73 -12.33 0.05
N GLN A 275 13.70 -11.88 0.74
CA GLN A 275 13.30 -12.42 2.04
C GLN A 275 11.78 -12.54 2.15
N VAL A 276 11.33 -13.51 2.94
CA VAL A 276 9.93 -13.68 3.31
C VAL A 276 9.88 -13.81 4.83
N LEU A 277 9.11 -12.95 5.48
CA LEU A 277 8.88 -13.00 6.91
C LEU A 277 7.41 -12.75 7.22
N TYR A 278 6.98 -13.11 8.43
CA TYR A 278 5.69 -12.73 8.95
C TYR A 278 5.84 -12.14 10.36
N ILE A 279 4.88 -11.33 10.78
CA ILE A 279 4.88 -10.73 12.11
C ILE A 279 3.78 -11.39 12.95
N GLU A 280 4.17 -12.05 14.04
CA GLU A 280 3.21 -12.67 14.98
C GLU A 280 2.23 -11.65 15.55
N ASN A 281 1.01 -12.09 15.86
CA ASN A 281 -0.06 -11.28 16.43
C ASN A 281 -0.46 -10.06 15.55
N THR A 282 -0.27 -10.13 14.24
CA THR A 282 -0.70 -9.10 13.30
C THR A 282 -1.81 -9.59 12.39
N GLU A 283 -2.67 -8.65 12.02
CA GLU A 283 -3.73 -8.80 11.02
C GLU A 283 -3.44 -7.86 9.84
N HIS A 284 -4.20 -8.05 8.76
CA HIS A 284 -3.99 -7.36 7.50
C HIS A 284 -3.80 -5.84 7.60
N LEU A 285 -4.56 -5.15 8.46
CA LEU A 285 -4.50 -3.68 8.56
C LEU A 285 -3.42 -3.15 9.53
N ASN A 286 -2.63 -4.02 10.18
CA ASN A 286 -1.48 -3.59 10.99
C ASN A 286 -0.36 -2.92 10.18
N PHE A 287 -0.37 -3.02 8.86
CA PHE A 287 0.61 -2.36 8.00
C PHE A 287 0.17 -0.97 7.52
N THR A 288 -0.86 -0.41 8.17
CA THR A 288 -1.42 0.92 7.87
C THR A 288 -1.60 1.74 9.14
N ASP A 289 -1.90 3.03 9.00
CA ASP A 289 -2.18 3.94 10.11
C ASP A 289 -3.54 3.67 10.78
N ILE A 290 -4.37 2.76 10.26
CA ILE A 290 -5.67 2.40 10.87
C ILE A 290 -5.50 2.01 12.34
N GLN A 291 -4.41 1.32 12.67
CA GLN A 291 -4.12 0.90 14.05
C GLN A 291 -3.95 2.07 15.03
N PHE A 292 -3.61 3.26 14.54
CA PHE A 292 -3.42 4.47 15.35
C PHE A 292 -4.69 5.34 15.42
N ILE A 293 -5.67 5.11 14.54
CA ILE A 293 -6.88 5.93 14.46
C ILE A 293 -7.82 5.69 15.64
N SER A 294 -8.02 4.42 16.03
CA SER A 294 -8.89 4.09 17.15
C SER A 294 -8.58 2.71 17.73
N PRO A 295 -8.58 2.55 19.07
CA PRO A 295 -8.43 1.25 19.70
C PRO A 295 -9.56 0.28 19.35
N ILE A 296 -10.69 0.76 18.82
CA ILE A 296 -11.82 -0.09 18.42
C ILE A 296 -11.42 -1.06 17.31
N PHE A 297 -10.51 -0.69 16.40
CA PHE A 297 -10.06 -1.57 15.32
C PHE A 297 -9.38 -2.83 15.87
N LYS A 298 -8.58 -2.68 16.94
CA LYS A 298 -7.98 -3.80 17.64
C LYS A 298 -9.00 -4.64 18.41
N ILE A 299 -9.99 -4.00 19.04
CA ILE A 299 -11.06 -4.71 19.77
C ILE A 299 -11.92 -5.55 18.82
N LEU A 300 -12.17 -5.05 17.61
CA LEU A 300 -12.96 -5.73 16.58
C LEU A 300 -12.14 -6.75 15.77
N GLY A 301 -10.84 -6.92 16.04
CA GLY A 301 -9.97 -7.82 15.29
C GLY A 301 -9.63 -7.35 13.88
N ILE A 302 -9.91 -6.09 13.54
CA ILE A 302 -9.52 -5.46 12.27
C ILE A 302 -8.00 -5.26 12.22
N THR A 303 -7.40 -5.01 13.38
CA THR A 303 -5.96 -5.06 13.60
C THR A 303 -5.63 -6.08 14.70
N GLY A 304 -4.46 -6.70 14.59
CA GLY A 304 -3.98 -7.73 15.50
C GLY A 304 -3.57 -7.20 16.87
N LYS A 305 -3.16 -8.13 17.74
CA LYS A 305 -2.86 -7.86 19.15
C LYS A 305 -1.49 -7.20 19.36
N CYS A 306 -0.61 -7.25 18.37
CA CYS A 306 0.66 -6.53 18.41
C CYS A 306 0.42 -5.05 18.77
N ALA A 307 1.27 -4.50 19.63
CA ALA A 307 1.18 -3.10 20.01
C ALA A 307 1.89 -2.24 18.96
N GLY A 308 1.14 -1.45 18.20
CA GLY A 308 1.71 -0.28 17.53
C GLY A 308 2.08 0.74 18.63
N LYS A 309 3.37 1.00 18.85
CA LYS A 309 3.79 2.10 19.71
C LYS A 309 3.69 3.38 18.89
N SER A 310 2.80 4.30 19.28
CA SER A 310 2.91 5.70 18.88
C SER A 310 3.93 6.35 19.80
N ASP A 311 5.08 6.76 19.27
CA ASP A 311 5.99 7.63 20.02
C ASP A 311 5.31 9.01 20.11
N THR A 312 4.66 9.27 21.25
CA THR A 312 4.04 10.55 21.61
C THR A 312 5.08 11.56 22.06
#